data_AF-A0A936ADK4-F1
#
_entry.id   AF-A0A936ADK4-F1
#
_cell.length_a   1.000
_cell.length_b   1.000
_cell.length_c   1.000
_cell.angle_alpha   90.00
_cell.angle_beta   90.00
_cell.angle_gamma   90.00
#
_symmetry.space_group_name_H-M   'P 1'
#
loop_
_entity.id
_entity.type
_entity.pdbx_description
1 polymer ?
#
loop_
_entity_poly.entity_id
_entity_poly.type
_entity_poly.pdbx_seq_one_letter_code
_entity_poly.pdbx_strand_id
1 'polypeptide(L)'
;MARLILQAGDGAGDIGNSAVVGVIGTNAAETINVSANGRGTFDGSFTRGNDIIDIAGNAANYSIRQTGPNQIVITNAAGPT
;
A
#
# COMPACT_ATOMS: atom_id res chain seq x y z
N MET A 1 -1.56 16.51 1.45
CA MET A 1 -1.31 15.05 1.44
C MET A 1 -1.55 14.54 2.85
N ALA A 2 -2.32 13.46 3.01
CA ALA A 2 -2.57 12.86 4.31
C ALA A 2 -1.44 11.89 4.68
N ARG A 3 -1.17 11.72 5.97
CA ARG A 3 -0.16 10.78 6.48
C ARG A 3 -0.84 9.77 7.38
N LEU A 4 -0.58 8.50 7.12
CA LEU A 4 -0.98 7.38 7.96
C LEU A 4 0.26 6.88 8.71
N ILE A 5 0.17 6.88 10.03
CA ILE A 5 1.23 6.38 10.91
C ILE A 5 0.67 5.11 11.54
N LEU A 6 1.35 3.99 11.31
CA LEU A 6 0.95 2.70 11.85
C LEU A 6 1.57 2.47 13.22
N GLN A 7 0.83 1.78 14.06
CA GLN A 7 1.29 1.25 15.33
C GLN A 7 1.63 -0.24 15.16
N ALA A 8 2.48 -0.74 16.05
CA ALA A 8 2.90 -2.13 16.00
C ALA A 8 1.71 -3.08 16.13
N GLY A 9 1.54 -3.96 15.15
CA GLY A 9 0.42 -4.91 15.10
C GLY A 9 -0.89 -4.33 14.58
N ASP A 10 -0.87 -3.13 13.98
CA ASP A 10 -2.05 -2.57 13.33
C ASP A 10 -2.52 -3.47 12.18
N GLY A 11 -3.82 -3.77 12.21
CA GLY A 11 -4.55 -4.34 11.09
C GLY A 11 -5.61 -3.35 10.62
N ALA A 12 -5.59 -3.03 9.32
CA ALA A 12 -6.56 -2.19 8.61
C ALA A 12 -6.36 -0.66 8.72
N GLY A 13 -5.20 -0.19 8.25
CA GLY A 13 -5.14 1.14 7.65
C GLY A 13 -5.75 1.11 6.25
N ASP A 14 -6.94 1.66 6.05
CA ASP A 14 -7.60 1.68 4.73
C ASP A 14 -7.11 2.85 3.88
N ILE A 15 -6.48 2.55 2.73
CA ILE A 15 -6.16 3.55 1.71
C ILE A 15 -7.31 3.63 0.70
N GLY A 16 -8.18 4.61 0.92
CA GLY A 16 -9.30 4.96 0.04
C GLY A 16 -8.89 5.78 -1.19
N ASN A 17 -9.86 6.08 -2.04
CA ASN A 17 -9.71 6.83 -3.30
C ASN A 17 -9.29 8.30 -3.11
N SER A 18 -9.42 8.87 -1.91
CA SER A 18 -9.48 10.33 -1.74
C SER A 18 -8.13 11.06 -1.63
N ALA A 19 -6.98 10.39 -1.47
CA ALA A 19 -5.68 11.06 -1.51
C ALA A 19 -4.52 10.07 -1.61
N VAL A 20 -3.37 10.55 -2.11
CA VAL A 20 -2.09 9.88 -1.89
C VAL A 20 -1.78 9.92 -0.39
N VAL A 21 -1.74 8.75 0.24
CA VAL A 21 -1.41 8.60 1.67
C VAL A 21 0.05 8.19 1.80
N GLY A 22 0.83 8.95 2.57
CA GLY A 22 2.16 8.51 3.01
C GLY A 22 2.01 7.54 4.17
N VAL A 23 2.50 6.31 4.01
CA VAL A 23 2.44 5.24 5.02
C VAL A 23 3.80 5.07 5.67
N ILE A 24 3.82 5.20 7.00
CA ILE A 24 4.99 4.95 7.84
C ILE A 24 4.68 3.71 8.68
N GLY A 25 5.45 2.65 8.47
CA GLY A 25 5.35 1.37 9.20
C GLY A 25 6.24 1.31 10.44
N THR A 26 6.26 0.13 11.07
CA THR A 26 7.09 -0.16 12.23
C THR A 26 8.02 -1.36 11.97
N ASN A 27 8.52 -2.00 13.03
CA ASN A 27 9.29 -3.25 12.91
C ASN A 27 8.42 -4.50 13.18
N ALA A 28 7.12 -4.31 13.48
CA ALA A 28 6.15 -5.38 13.65
C ALA A 28 5.44 -5.67 12.33
N ALA A 29 4.73 -6.79 12.24
CA ALA A 29 3.95 -7.10 11.05
C ALA A 29 2.70 -6.20 11.02
N GLU A 30 2.59 -5.35 10.00
CA GLU A 30 1.40 -4.54 9.74
C GLU A 30 0.66 -4.97 8.47
N THR A 31 -0.67 -4.82 8.47
CA THR A 31 -1.51 -5.08 7.29
C THR A 31 -2.24 -3.82 6.86
N ILE A 32 -2.02 -3.40 5.61
CA ILE A 32 -2.70 -2.27 4.97
C ILE A 32 -3.65 -2.77 3.90
N ASN A 33 -4.89 -2.25 3.91
CA ASN A 33 -5.86 -2.52 2.87
C ASN A 33 -5.88 -1.35 1.89
N VAL A 34 -5.73 -1.63 0.60
CA VAL A 34 -5.79 -0.63 -0.46
C VAL A 34 -7.04 -0.90 -1.29
N SER A 35 -7.94 0.07 -1.36
CA SER A 35 -9.09 0.01 -2.26
C SER A 35 -8.62 -0.04 -3.73
N ALA A 36 -9.46 -0.54 -4.65
CA ALA A 36 -9.08 -0.74 -6.05
C ALA A 36 -8.51 0.51 -6.76
N ASN A 37 -8.86 1.72 -6.29
CA ASN A 37 -8.36 3.01 -6.79
C ASN A 37 -7.55 3.79 -5.75
N GLY A 38 -7.18 3.14 -4.63
CA GLY A 38 -6.36 3.74 -3.58
C GLY A 38 -4.95 4.02 -4.06
N ARG A 39 -4.37 5.13 -3.61
CA ARG A 39 -2.98 5.50 -3.92
C ARG A 39 -2.20 5.65 -2.62
N GLY A 40 -1.29 4.73 -2.34
CA GLY A 40 -0.38 4.77 -1.20
C GLY A 40 1.06 5.03 -1.64
N THR A 41 1.81 5.81 -0.86
CA THR A 41 3.28 5.87 -0.94
C THR A 41 3.84 5.32 0.36
N PHE A 42 4.50 4.18 0.26
CA PHE A 42 5.10 3.49 1.39
C PHE A 42 6.57 3.89 1.47
N ASP A 43 7.04 4.27 2.66
CA ASP A 43 8.46 4.47 2.87
C ASP A 43 9.17 3.14 3.20
N GLY A 44 10.50 3.17 3.32
CA GLY A 44 11.30 1.98 3.62
C GLY A 44 11.16 1.41 5.03
N SER A 45 10.28 1.97 5.88
CA SER A 45 9.93 1.36 7.17
C SER A 45 8.89 0.27 7.03
N PHE A 46 7.98 0.38 6.04
CA PHE A 46 6.90 -0.58 5.77
C PHE A 46 7.36 -1.89 5.10
N THR A 47 8.65 -2.22 5.20
CA THR A 47 9.20 -3.49 4.70
C THR A 47 10.02 -4.20 5.77
N ARG A 48 9.96 -3.75 7.03
CA ARG A 48 10.85 -4.22 8.10
C ARG A 48 10.24 -5.31 8.96
N GLY A 49 8.90 -5.37 9.03
CA GLY A 49 8.18 -6.22 9.96
C GLY A 49 7.50 -7.46 9.37
N ASN A 50 7.73 -7.77 8.09
CA ASN A 50 6.92 -8.68 7.28
C ASN A 50 5.53 -8.12 6.96
N ASP A 51 5.50 -6.85 6.57
CA ASP A 51 4.27 -6.10 6.28
C ASP A 51 3.53 -6.65 5.06
N ILE A 52 2.20 -6.54 5.10
CA ILE A 52 1.28 -7.04 4.09
C ILE A 52 0.50 -5.87 3.48
N ILE A 53 0.48 -5.82 2.14
CA ILE A 53 -0.41 -4.95 1.37
C ILE A 53 -1.52 -5.83 0.81
N ASP A 54 -2.72 -5.74 1.36
CA ASP A 54 -3.92 -6.38 0.82
C ASP A 54 -4.63 -5.39 -0.13
N ILE A 55 -4.93 -5.83 -1.35
CA ILE A 55 -5.57 -5.00 -2.36
C ILE A 55 -6.94 -5.57 -2.63
N ALA A 56 -7.97 -4.76 -2.41
CA ALA A 56 -9.34 -5.18 -2.66
C ALA A 56 -9.55 -5.47 -4.16
N GLY A 57 -9.92 -6.72 -4.47
CA GLY A 57 -10.31 -7.14 -5.82
C GLY A 57 -9.71 -8.48 -6.23
N ASN A 58 -9.98 -8.91 -7.46
CA ASN A 58 -9.38 -10.12 -8.01
C ASN A 58 -7.90 -9.85 -8.31
N ALA A 59 -6.99 -10.61 -7.69
CA ALA A 59 -5.55 -10.51 -7.89
C ALA A 59 -5.15 -10.60 -9.38
N ALA A 60 -5.88 -11.36 -10.21
CA ALA A 60 -5.62 -11.48 -11.64
C ALA A 60 -5.78 -10.16 -12.42
N ASN A 61 -6.48 -9.17 -11.86
CA ASN A 61 -6.68 -7.86 -12.48
C ASN A 61 -5.50 -6.91 -12.24
N TYR A 62 -4.58 -7.26 -11.33
CA TYR A 62 -3.50 -6.39 -10.90
C TYR A 62 -2.14 -6.92 -11.37
N SER A 63 -1.26 -6.01 -11.73
CA SER A 63 0.14 -6.28 -12.03
C SER A 63 1.02 -5.50 -11.06
N ILE A 64 2.10 -6.15 -10.60
CA ILE A 64 3.11 -5.54 -9.74
C ILE A 64 4.37 -5.36 -10.57
N ARG A 65 4.90 -4.14 -10.60
CA ARG A 65 6.15 -3.83 -11.28
C ARG A 65 7.04 -2.97 -10.42
N GLN A 66 8.30 -3.36 -10.28
CA GLN A 66 9.33 -2.49 -9.72
C GLN A 66 9.80 -1.51 -10.80
N THR A 67 9.60 -0.20 -10.59
CA THR A 67 9.95 0.87 -11.54
C THR A 67 11.21 1.63 -11.11
N GLY A 68 11.76 1.33 -9.93
CA GLY A 68 13.01 1.89 -9.43
C GLY A 68 13.54 1.12 -8.22
N PRO A 69 14.72 1.48 -7.68
CA PRO A 69 15.39 0.73 -6.61
C PRO A 69 14.51 0.50 -5.39
N ASN A 70 13.69 1.49 -5.02
CA ASN A 70 12.75 1.43 -3.90
C ASN A 70 11.33 1.85 -4.33
N GLN A 71 10.96 1.60 -5.59
CA GLN A 71 9.65 1.98 -6.12
C GLN A 71 8.95 0.76 -6.73
N ILE A 72 7.84 0.38 -6.11
CA ILE A 72 6.92 -0.64 -6.61
C ILE A 72 5.64 0.08 -7.04
N VAL A 73 5.16 -0.25 -8.23
CA VAL A 73 3.89 0.23 -8.78
C VAL A 73 2.98 -0.97 -8.93
N ILE A 74 1.76 -0.84 -8.40
CA ILE A 74 0.70 -1.82 -8.54
C ILE A 74 -0.40 -1.18 -9.38
N THR A 75 -0.71 -1.78 -10.53
CA THR A 75 -1.69 -1.25 -11.49
C THR A 75 -2.72 -2.28 -11.82
N ASN A 76 -3.99 -1.89 -11.98
CA ASN A 76 -4.93 -2.74 -12.69
C ASN A 76 -4.71 -2.63 -14.21
N ALA A 77 -5.07 -3.66 -14.97
CA ALA A 77 -4.88 -3.69 -16.43
C ALA A 77 -5.64 -2.59 -17.22
N ALA A 78 -6.68 -1.98 -16.64
CA ALA A 78 -7.41 -0.84 -17.21
C ALA A 78 -6.69 0.51 -17.03
N GLY A 79 -5.62 0.58 -16.24
CA GLY A 79 -4.93 1.82 -15.89
C GLY A 79 -5.74 2.69 -14.91
N PRO A 80 -5.15 3.79 -14.40
CA PRO A 80 -5.90 4.71 -13.54
C PRO A 80 -7.01 5.36 -14.38
N THR A 81 -8.27 5.16 -13.97
CA THR A 81 -9.41 5.96 -14.44
C THR A 81 -9.32 7.38 -13.94
#